data_AF-A0A4V5NFV1-F1
#
_entry.id   AF-A0A4V5NFV1-F1
#
_cell.length_a   1.000
_cell.length_b   1.000
_cell.length_c   1.000
_cell.angle_alpha   90.00
_cell.angle_beta   90.00
_cell.angle_gamma   90.00
#
_symmetry.space_group_name_H-M   'P 1'
#
loop_
_entity.id
_entity.type
_entity.pdbx_description
1 polymer ?
#
loop_
_entity_poly.entity_id
_entity_poly.type
_entity_poly.pdbx_seq_one_letter_code
_entity_poly.pdbx_strand_id
1 'polypeptide(L)'
;MGKTSAATVARDMMRSFPIRAGFMVGICGGVWSEKTDIRLGDVIVSQQDGMHGGVVQRDYGKMERDRVFRRTGTLNKPPRPLLNAVQGLKAMHLRKGSIVHQHLKDMISKYPLMEEEYGSPGREQDELFDASYDHACGDSCDKCDRGKVVKREPERKDGRPRIHYGNIASGDEAMQSGIYIRDDYLV
;
A
#
# COMPACT_ATOMS: atom_id res chain seq x y z
N MET A 1 6.40 11.59 8.10
CA MET A 1 6.21 11.01 9.46
C MET A 1 7.19 9.85 9.61
N GLY A 2 8.05 9.85 10.64
CA GLY A 2 9.07 8.82 10.82
C GLY A 2 8.62 7.69 11.76
N LYS A 3 9.11 6.46 11.54
CA LYS A 3 8.76 5.26 12.32
C LYS A 3 8.95 5.45 13.83
N THR A 4 10.03 6.15 14.23
CA THR A 4 10.39 6.39 15.63
C THR A 4 9.39 7.26 16.39
N SER A 5 8.84 8.28 15.73
CA SER A 5 7.82 9.15 16.34
C SER A 5 6.52 8.37 16.57
N ALA A 6 6.06 7.63 15.55
CA ALA A 6 4.86 6.79 15.65
C ALA A 6 5.00 5.73 16.76
N ALA A 7 6.16 5.09 16.88
CA ALA A 7 6.43 4.11 17.93
C ALA A 7 6.40 4.73 19.34
N THR A 8 6.93 5.96 19.49
CA THR A 8 6.94 6.67 20.77
C THR A 8 5.52 7.02 21.21
N VAL A 9 4.71 7.56 20.30
CA VAL A 9 3.29 7.87 20.58
C VAL A 9 2.52 6.59 20.92
N ALA A 10 2.70 5.52 20.15
CA ALA A 10 2.03 4.24 20.42
C ALA A 10 2.39 3.68 21.81
N ARG A 11 3.67 3.75 22.20
CA ARG A 11 4.13 3.34 23.54
C ARG A 11 3.44 4.15 24.64
N ASP A 12 3.42 5.47 24.51
CA ASP A 12 2.85 6.35 25.54
C ASP A 12 1.33 6.19 25.65
N MET A 13 0.66 5.95 24.52
CA MET A 13 -0.77 5.60 24.47
C MET A 13 -1.05 4.25 25.16
N MET A 14 -0.26 3.21 24.89
CA MET A 14 -0.41 1.90 25.55
C MET A 14 -0.21 1.97 27.07
N ARG A 15 0.65 2.88 27.54
CA ARG A 15 0.84 3.12 28.98
C ARG A 15 -0.35 3.83 29.61
N SER A 16 -0.98 4.74 28.87
CA SER A 16 -1.98 5.67 29.42
C SER A 16 -3.42 5.15 29.32
N PHE A 17 -3.68 4.22 28.40
CA PHE A 17 -5.04 3.74 28.11
C PHE A 17 -5.09 2.21 27.97
N PRO A 18 -6.22 1.57 28.31
CA PRO A 18 -6.41 0.12 28.13
C PRO A 18 -6.69 -0.23 26.66
N ILE A 19 -5.70 -0.01 25.79
CA ILE A 19 -5.80 -0.26 24.35
C ILE A 19 -5.83 -1.76 24.06
N ARG A 20 -6.84 -2.19 23.30
CA ARG A 20 -7.01 -3.60 22.89
C ARG A 20 -6.52 -3.89 21.46
N ALA A 21 -6.52 -2.87 20.61
CA ALA A 21 -6.05 -2.93 19.24
C ALA A 21 -5.66 -1.52 18.77
N GLY A 22 -4.63 -1.44 17.92
CA GLY A 22 -4.25 -0.22 17.21
C GLY A 22 -4.13 -0.52 15.72
N PHE A 23 -4.52 0.43 14.88
CA PHE A 23 -4.43 0.33 13.44
C PHE A 23 -3.49 1.42 12.93
N MET A 24 -2.56 1.04 12.06
CA MET A 24 -1.72 1.99 11.32
C MET A 24 -2.38 2.23 9.96
N VAL A 25 -2.77 3.47 9.70
CA VAL A 25 -3.40 3.89 8.44
C VAL A 25 -2.57 5.01 7.85
N GLY A 26 -2.31 4.94 6.56
CA GLY A 26 -1.52 5.93 5.85
C GLY A 26 -1.59 5.74 4.34
N ILE A 27 -0.97 6.68 3.63
CA ILE A 27 -0.83 6.64 2.18
C ILE A 27 0.49 5.92 1.86
N CYS A 28 0.47 5.07 0.84
CA CYS A 28 1.66 4.37 0.33
C CYS A 28 1.57 4.28 -1.20
N GLY A 29 2.72 4.08 -1.85
CA GLY A 29 2.76 3.87 -3.31
C GLY A 29 2.62 2.39 -3.64
N GLY A 30 1.73 2.03 -4.55
CA GLY A 30 1.48 0.62 -4.92
C GLY A 30 2.56 0.03 -5.84
N VAL A 31 2.80 -1.27 -5.70
CA VAL A 31 3.67 -2.02 -6.62
C VAL A 31 2.81 -2.81 -7.60
N TRP A 32 2.92 -2.48 -8.88
CA TRP A 32 2.22 -3.18 -9.95
C TRP A 32 2.94 -4.48 -10.35
N SER A 33 2.16 -5.53 -10.62
CA SER A 33 2.60 -6.75 -11.29
C SER A 33 1.48 -7.28 -12.20
N GLU A 34 1.80 -8.20 -13.11
CA GLU A 34 0.79 -8.86 -13.97
C GLU A 34 -0.29 -9.59 -13.16
N LYS A 35 0.05 -10.05 -11.94
CA LYS A 35 -0.90 -10.72 -11.04
C LYS A 35 -1.65 -9.74 -10.15
N THR A 36 -1.16 -8.52 -9.99
CA THR A 36 -1.71 -7.53 -9.06
C THR A 36 -1.60 -6.13 -9.64
N ASP A 37 -2.69 -5.72 -10.28
CA ASP A 37 -2.89 -4.36 -10.79
C ASP A 37 -3.33 -3.44 -9.65
N ILE A 38 -2.39 -2.80 -8.95
CA ILE A 38 -2.67 -1.76 -7.93
C ILE A 38 -2.76 -0.40 -8.61
N ARG A 39 -3.75 0.41 -8.23
CA ARG A 39 -4.06 1.71 -8.83
C ARG A 39 -4.23 2.81 -7.78
N LEU A 40 -4.12 4.06 -8.21
CA LEU A 40 -4.37 5.21 -7.33
C LEU A 40 -5.78 5.13 -6.71
N GLY A 41 -5.85 5.35 -5.40
CA GLY A 41 -7.09 5.28 -4.62
C GLY A 41 -7.47 3.86 -4.16
N ASP A 42 -6.77 2.81 -4.60
CA ASP A 42 -6.95 1.48 -4.01
C ASP A 42 -6.51 1.46 -2.54
N VAL A 43 -7.06 0.50 -1.80
CA VAL A 43 -6.76 0.29 -0.38
C VAL A 43 -6.03 -1.03 -0.21
N ILE A 44 -4.89 -1.02 0.48
CA ILE A 44 -4.19 -2.25 0.85
C ILE A 44 -4.45 -2.56 2.32
N VAL A 45 -4.86 -3.80 2.59
CA VAL A 45 -5.01 -4.36 3.93
C VAL A 45 -3.90 -5.36 4.15
N SER A 46 -3.07 -5.10 5.15
CA SER A 46 -2.01 -6.00 5.56
C SER A 46 -2.58 -7.39 5.88
N GLN A 47 -2.09 -8.41 5.18
CA GLN A 47 -2.41 -9.81 5.42
C GLN A 47 -1.12 -10.60 5.53
N GLN A 48 -1.02 -11.43 6.58
CA GLN A 48 0.08 -12.39 6.71
C GLN A 48 0.13 -13.33 5.49
N ASP A 49 1.34 -13.56 5.00
CA ASP A 49 1.62 -14.60 4.00
C ASP A 49 2.86 -15.38 4.43
N GLY A 50 2.70 -16.69 4.63
CA GLY A 50 3.74 -17.63 5.07
C GLY A 50 4.64 -17.10 6.18
N MET A 51 5.86 -16.70 5.78
CA MET A 51 6.95 -16.25 6.66
C MET A 51 6.79 -14.81 7.18
N HIS A 52 5.87 -14.01 6.63
CA HIS A 52 5.75 -12.58 6.93
C HIS A 52 4.50 -12.26 7.76
N GLY A 53 4.65 -11.36 8.73
CA GLY A 53 3.56 -10.91 9.62
C GLY A 53 2.56 -9.93 9.00
N GLY A 54 2.62 -9.72 7.68
CA GLY A 54 1.81 -8.75 6.93
C GLY A 54 2.47 -7.39 6.71
N VAL A 55 3.53 -7.05 7.46
CA VAL A 55 4.38 -5.88 7.20
C VAL A 55 5.83 -6.34 7.18
N VAL A 56 6.56 -5.97 6.13
CA VAL A 56 7.96 -6.35 5.92
C VAL A 56 8.84 -5.12 5.95
N GLN A 57 9.78 -5.07 6.89
CA GLN A 57 10.73 -3.97 6.95
C GLN A 57 11.83 -4.19 5.90
N ARG A 58 11.90 -3.30 4.91
CA ARG A 58 12.85 -3.37 3.79
C ARG A 58 14.30 -3.24 4.24
N ASP A 59 14.55 -2.31 5.15
CA ASP A 59 15.90 -1.82 5.46
C ASP A 59 16.58 -2.65 6.56
N TYR A 60 15.94 -3.72 7.03
CA TYR A 60 16.43 -4.55 8.13
C TYR A 60 16.81 -5.96 7.65
N GLY A 61 18.11 -6.16 7.46
CA GLY A 61 18.69 -7.48 7.20
C GLY A 61 20.10 -7.59 7.79
N LYS A 62 20.54 -8.82 8.01
CA LYS A 62 21.91 -9.13 8.39
C LYS A 62 22.66 -9.58 7.14
N MET A 63 23.87 -9.07 6.97
CA MET A 63 24.84 -9.67 6.04
C MET A 63 25.35 -10.96 6.68
N GLU A 64 25.03 -12.11 6.09
CA GLU A 64 25.69 -13.37 6.46
C GLU A 64 27.11 -13.41 5.88
N ARG A 65 27.95 -14.32 6.39
CA ARG A 65 29.39 -14.40 6.09
C ARG A 65 29.71 -14.51 4.58
N ASP A 66 28.74 -14.88 3.76
CA ASP A 66 28.87 -15.07 2.30
C ASP A 66 28.41 -13.87 1.47
N ARG A 67 28.27 -12.67 2.06
CA ARG A 67 27.76 -11.44 1.41
C ARG A 67 26.31 -11.51 0.89
N VAL A 68 25.57 -12.54 1.30
CA VAL A 68 24.13 -12.64 1.03
C VAL A 68 23.39 -11.82 2.08
N PHE A 69 22.66 -10.79 1.62
CA PHE A 69 21.79 -10.01 2.48
C PHE A 69 20.56 -10.85 2.85
N ARG A 70 20.46 -11.26 4.12
CA ARG A 70 19.32 -12.01 4.62
C ARG A 70 18.44 -11.09 5.45
N ARG A 71 17.20 -10.87 5.00
CA ARG A 71 16.20 -10.08 5.74
C ARG A 71 15.83 -10.81 7.02
N THR A 72 16.03 -10.15 8.17
CA THR A 72 15.80 -10.73 9.51
C THR A 72 14.69 -10.03 10.30
N GLY A 73 14.04 -9.01 9.72
CA GLY A 73 12.99 -8.23 10.40
C GLY A 73 11.58 -8.56 9.93
N THR A 74 10.87 -9.43 10.65
CA THR A 74 9.40 -9.51 10.56
C THR A 74 8.78 -8.76 11.73
N LEU A 75 7.86 -7.84 11.47
CA LEU A 75 7.06 -7.22 12.52
C LEU A 75 6.17 -8.28 13.21
N ASN A 76 5.86 -8.04 14.49
CA ASN A 76 5.02 -8.95 15.29
C ASN A 76 3.71 -9.28 14.55
N LYS A 77 3.34 -10.56 14.54
CA LYS A 77 2.08 -11.00 13.95
C LYS A 77 0.89 -10.40 14.73
N PRO A 78 -0.14 -9.88 14.05
CA PRO A 78 -1.35 -9.43 14.74
C PRO A 78 -1.99 -10.55 15.58
N PRO A 79 -2.63 -10.23 16.71
CA PRO A 79 -3.32 -11.22 17.52
C PRO A 79 -4.45 -11.91 16.73
N ARG A 80 -4.73 -13.18 17.07
CA ARG A 80 -5.71 -14.04 16.37
C ARG A 80 -7.07 -13.38 16.08
N PRO A 81 -7.69 -12.60 17.00
CA PRO A 81 -8.95 -11.93 16.70
C PRO A 81 -8.88 -10.98 15.49
N LEU A 82 -7.78 -10.24 15.32
CA LEU A 82 -7.60 -9.34 14.18
C LEU A 82 -7.36 -10.12 12.89
N LEU A 83 -6.59 -11.22 12.96
CA LEU A 83 -6.40 -12.11 11.81
C LEU A 83 -7.73 -12.69 11.32
N ASN A 84 -8.58 -13.15 12.24
CA ASN A 84 -9.92 -13.65 11.91
C ASN A 84 -10.81 -12.55 11.33
N ALA A 85 -10.73 -11.33 11.87
CA ALA A 85 -11.48 -10.19 11.35
C ALA A 85 -11.08 -9.86 9.90
N VAL A 86 -9.78 -9.89 9.58
CA VAL A 86 -9.29 -9.69 8.19
C VAL A 86 -9.81 -10.79 7.26
N GLN A 87 -9.83 -12.06 7.68
CA GLN A 87 -10.40 -13.14 6.88
C GLN A 87 -11.91 -12.97 6.66
N GLY A 88 -12.65 -12.58 7.70
CA GLY A 88 -14.07 -12.29 7.59
C GLY A 88 -14.35 -11.12 6.65
N LEU A 89 -13.53 -10.06 6.71
CA LEU A 89 -13.61 -8.90 5.84
C LEU A 89 -13.33 -9.29 4.38
N LYS A 90 -12.28 -10.09 4.14
CA LYS A 90 -11.94 -10.61 2.81
C LYS A 90 -13.08 -11.44 2.21
N ALA A 91 -13.66 -12.34 3.01
CA ALA A 91 -14.82 -13.14 2.60
C ALA A 91 -16.06 -12.26 2.31
N MET A 92 -16.27 -11.22 3.10
CA MET A 92 -17.35 -10.25 2.87
C MET A 92 -17.16 -9.52 1.53
N HIS A 93 -15.96 -9.01 1.26
CA HIS A 93 -15.67 -8.31 0.00
C HIS A 93 -15.80 -9.22 -1.21
N LEU A 94 -15.41 -10.49 -1.10
CA LEU A 94 -15.59 -11.47 -2.18
C LEU A 94 -17.09 -11.70 -2.48
N ARG A 95 -17.93 -11.75 -1.44
CA ARG A 95 -19.36 -12.06 -1.57
C ARG A 95 -20.23 -10.86 -1.93
N LYS A 96 -19.92 -9.68 -1.40
CA LYS A 96 -20.78 -8.49 -1.44
C LYS A 96 -20.13 -7.29 -2.12
N GLY A 97 -18.84 -7.36 -2.42
CA GLY A 97 -18.05 -6.22 -2.84
C GLY A 97 -17.63 -5.31 -1.67
N SER A 98 -16.81 -4.31 -2.00
CA SER A 98 -16.39 -3.25 -1.08
C SER A 98 -17.35 -2.06 -1.13
N ILE A 99 -17.60 -1.44 0.03
CA ILE A 99 -18.41 -0.22 0.16
C ILE A 99 -17.56 1.06 0.21
N VAL A 100 -16.23 0.97 0.04
CA VAL A 100 -15.33 2.15 0.05
C VAL A 100 -15.78 3.21 -0.95
N HIS A 101 -16.17 2.80 -2.17
CA HIS A 101 -16.69 3.72 -3.19
C HIS A 101 -17.96 4.46 -2.75
N GLN A 102 -18.81 3.84 -1.92
CA GLN A 102 -20.00 4.49 -1.37
C GLN A 102 -19.61 5.52 -0.32
N HIS A 103 -18.68 5.18 0.59
CA HIS A 103 -18.16 6.12 1.57
C HIS A 103 -17.49 7.35 0.93
N LEU A 104 -16.73 7.16 -0.15
CA LEU A 104 -16.15 8.28 -0.90
C LEU A 104 -17.24 9.16 -1.52
N LYS A 105 -18.26 8.55 -2.12
CA LYS A 105 -19.40 9.29 -2.70
C LYS A 105 -20.16 10.06 -1.63
N ASP A 106 -20.43 9.45 -0.48
CA ASP A 106 -21.14 10.09 0.63
C ASP A 106 -20.33 11.24 1.22
N MET A 107 -19.00 11.07 1.33
CA MET A 107 -18.08 12.12 1.78
C MET A 107 -18.14 13.33 0.86
N ILE A 108 -17.97 13.13 -0.45
CA ILE A 108 -18.02 14.22 -1.45
C ILE A 108 -19.39 14.87 -1.47
N SER A 109 -20.47 14.07 -1.42
CA SER A 109 -21.84 14.60 -1.41
C SER A 109 -22.11 15.48 -0.19
N LYS A 110 -21.52 15.14 0.96
CA LYS A 110 -21.66 15.88 2.21
C LYS A 110 -20.74 17.10 2.27
N TYR A 111 -19.55 17.02 1.68
CA TYR A 111 -18.53 18.07 1.69
C TYR A 111 -17.98 18.32 0.28
N PRO A 112 -18.72 19.04 -0.59
CA PRO A 112 -18.35 19.18 -1.99
C PRO A 112 -16.98 19.82 -2.23
N LEU A 113 -16.55 20.74 -1.35
CA LEU A 113 -15.22 21.38 -1.44
C LEU A 113 -14.06 20.40 -1.22
N MET A 114 -14.31 19.22 -0.64
CA MET A 114 -13.27 18.19 -0.50
C MET A 114 -12.97 17.47 -1.82
N GLU A 115 -13.81 17.59 -2.85
CA GLU A 115 -13.55 16.97 -4.15
C GLU A 115 -12.32 17.58 -4.85
N GLU A 116 -12.06 18.86 -4.65
CA GLU A 116 -10.92 19.55 -5.27
C GLU A 116 -9.57 19.00 -4.76
N GLU A 117 -9.48 18.72 -3.46
CA GLU A 117 -8.24 18.28 -2.80
C GLU A 117 -8.13 16.76 -2.65
N TYR A 118 -9.25 16.06 -2.47
CA TYR A 118 -9.29 14.63 -2.14
C TYR A 118 -10.04 13.80 -3.19
N GLY A 119 -10.51 14.43 -4.27
CA GLY A 119 -11.10 13.75 -5.41
C GLY A 119 -10.09 12.82 -6.09
N SER A 120 -10.60 11.81 -6.78
CA SER A 120 -9.74 11.01 -7.65
C SER A 120 -9.27 11.87 -8.82
N PRO A 121 -7.98 11.85 -9.19
CA PRO A 121 -7.49 12.55 -10.39
C PRO A 121 -8.04 11.94 -11.70
N GLY A 122 -8.82 10.86 -11.62
CA GLY A 122 -9.34 10.14 -12.79
C GLY A 122 -8.38 9.06 -13.28
N ARG A 123 -8.89 8.17 -14.14
CA ARG A 123 -8.11 7.02 -14.62
C ARG A 123 -7.00 7.44 -15.57
N GLU A 124 -7.22 8.53 -16.28
CA GLU A 124 -6.28 9.08 -17.27
C GLU A 124 -4.98 9.57 -16.60
N GLN A 125 -5.02 9.88 -15.30
CA GLN A 125 -3.88 10.34 -14.52
C GLN A 125 -3.21 9.21 -13.71
N ASP A 126 -3.72 7.98 -13.78
CA ASP A 126 -3.11 6.80 -13.18
C ASP A 126 -2.21 6.09 -14.21
N GLU A 127 -1.06 6.70 -14.48
CA GLU A 127 -0.09 6.24 -15.48
C GLU A 127 0.93 5.28 -14.83
N LEU A 128 1.20 4.12 -15.46
CA LEU A 128 2.29 3.22 -15.07
C LEU A 128 3.38 3.31 -16.12
N PHE A 129 4.58 3.72 -15.73
CA PHE A 129 5.74 3.72 -16.60
C PHE A 129 6.44 2.36 -16.56
N ASP A 130 7.15 2.04 -17.63
CA ASP A 130 8.02 0.86 -17.65
C ASP A 130 9.03 0.92 -16.50
N ALA A 131 9.28 -0.21 -15.82
CA ALA A 131 10.15 -0.22 -14.65
C ALA A 131 11.61 0.13 -14.96
N SER A 132 12.05 -0.05 -16.21
CA SER A 132 13.38 0.33 -16.67
C SER A 132 13.48 1.78 -17.12
N TYR A 133 12.35 2.50 -17.19
CA TYR A 133 12.34 3.89 -17.60
C TYR A 133 12.96 4.77 -16.51
N ASP A 134 14.02 5.47 -16.88
CA ASP A 134 14.66 6.47 -16.03
C ASP A 134 13.92 7.80 -16.18
N HIS A 135 13.22 8.20 -15.12
CA HIS A 135 12.48 9.45 -15.10
C HIS A 135 13.47 10.62 -15.02
N ALA A 136 13.51 11.45 -16.07
CA ALA A 136 14.28 12.70 -16.06
C ALA A 136 13.65 13.65 -15.02
N CYS A 137 14.23 13.66 -13.82
CA CYS A 137 13.55 14.02 -12.58
C CYS A 137 13.05 15.48 -12.45
N GLY A 138 11.93 15.59 -11.74
CA GLY A 138 11.32 16.73 -11.05
C GLY A 138 10.28 16.17 -10.05
N ASP A 139 9.46 17.00 -9.40
CA ASP A 139 8.42 16.51 -8.46
C ASP A 139 7.20 15.87 -9.16
N SER A 140 7.10 16.01 -10.49
CA SER A 140 6.01 15.47 -11.31
C SER A 140 6.52 14.73 -12.54
N CYS A 141 5.69 13.82 -13.08
CA CYS A 141 5.97 13.10 -14.32
C CYS A 141 5.47 13.84 -15.58
N ASP A 142 5.12 15.13 -15.49
CA ASP A 142 4.52 15.89 -16.60
C ASP A 142 5.42 15.99 -17.84
N LYS A 143 6.74 15.89 -17.63
CA LYS A 143 7.77 15.95 -18.69
C LYS A 143 8.28 14.57 -19.10
N CYS A 144 7.73 13.49 -18.54
CA CYS A 144 8.15 12.14 -18.85
C CYS A 144 7.63 11.71 -20.22
N ASP A 145 8.38 10.81 -20.86
CA ASP A 145 8.03 10.25 -22.16
C ASP A 145 6.79 9.35 -22.02
N ARG A 146 5.63 9.84 -22.47
CA ARG A 146 4.38 9.08 -22.48
C ARG A 146 4.44 7.82 -23.36
N GLY A 147 5.40 7.73 -24.29
CA GLY A 147 5.68 6.50 -25.04
C GLY A 147 6.21 5.35 -24.18
N LYS A 148 6.59 5.62 -22.93
CA LYS A 148 7.05 4.62 -21.94
C LYS A 148 5.96 4.19 -20.96
N VAL A 149 4.74 4.70 -21.13
CA VAL A 149 3.58 4.26 -20.35
C VAL A 149 3.17 2.85 -20.80
N VAL A 150 3.10 1.94 -19.83
CA VAL A 150 2.71 0.55 -20.03
C VAL A 150 1.20 0.44 -20.00
N LYS A 151 0.65 -0.21 -21.02
CA LYS A 151 -0.78 -0.55 -21.05
C LYS A 151 -1.07 -1.66 -20.03
N ARG A 152 -1.93 -1.37 -19.05
CA ARG A 152 -2.34 -2.33 -18.01
C ARG A 152 -3.53 -3.15 -18.52
N GLU A 153 -3.27 -4.38 -18.94
CA GLU A 153 -4.30 -5.33 -19.39
C GLU A 153 -4.58 -6.42 -18.35
N PRO A 154 -5.85 -6.83 -18.15
CA PRO A 154 -7.06 -6.25 -18.74
C PRO A 154 -7.43 -4.91 -18.09
N GLU A 155 -8.03 -4.01 -18.86
CA GLU A 155 -8.58 -2.77 -18.30
C GLU A 155 -9.64 -3.04 -17.24
N ARG A 156 -9.66 -2.20 -16.19
CA ARG A 156 -10.68 -2.29 -15.16
C ARG A 156 -12.04 -1.88 -15.73
N LYS A 157 -13.07 -2.69 -15.46
CA LYS A 157 -14.46 -2.41 -15.85
C LYS A 157 -14.98 -1.10 -15.26
N ASP A 158 -14.60 -0.78 -14.03
CA ASP A 158 -14.99 0.44 -13.32
C ASP A 158 -13.78 1.15 -12.68
N GLY A 159 -13.99 2.40 -12.24
CA GLY A 159 -12.98 3.24 -11.60
C GLY A 159 -13.07 3.15 -10.07
N ARG A 160 -13.71 2.10 -9.54
CA ARG A 160 -13.92 1.98 -8.10
C ARG A 160 -12.62 1.50 -7.44
N PRO A 161 -12.27 2.08 -6.29
CA PRO A 161 -11.20 1.56 -5.45
C PRO A 161 -11.37 0.07 -5.17
N ARG A 162 -10.28 -0.69 -5.36
CA ARG A 162 -10.21 -2.11 -4.99
C ARG A 162 -9.48 -2.27 -3.67
N ILE A 163 -9.79 -3.36 -2.98
CA ILE A 163 -9.09 -3.73 -1.74
C ILE A 163 -8.16 -4.89 -2.05
N HIS A 164 -6.87 -4.67 -1.82
CA HIS A 164 -5.83 -5.67 -1.96
C HIS A 164 -5.44 -6.21 -0.59
N TYR A 165 -5.15 -7.50 -0.52
CA TYR A 165 -4.73 -8.15 0.72
C TYR A 165 -3.36 -8.76 0.53
N GLY A 166 -2.39 -8.30 1.30
CA GLY A 166 -1.01 -8.70 1.09
C GLY A 166 -0.03 -8.16 2.11
N ASN A 167 1.24 -8.50 1.92
CA ASN A 167 2.31 -7.87 2.68
C ASN A 167 2.43 -6.39 2.29
N ILE A 168 2.78 -5.54 3.25
CA ILE A 168 3.07 -4.12 3.00
C ILE A 168 4.55 -3.90 3.32
N ALA A 169 5.31 -3.32 2.39
CA ALA A 169 6.69 -2.95 2.64
C ALA A 169 6.78 -1.64 3.44
N SER A 170 7.66 -1.59 4.43
CA SER A 170 7.98 -0.37 5.18
C SER A 170 9.48 -0.07 5.08
N GLY A 171 9.83 1.15 4.68
CA GLY A 171 11.21 1.64 4.56
C GLY A 171 11.34 3.08 5.06
N ASP A 172 12.56 3.56 5.31
CA ASP A 172 12.88 4.96 5.61
C ASP A 172 13.03 5.82 4.35
N GLU A 173 13.27 5.19 3.20
CA GLU A 173 13.46 5.87 1.92
C GLU A 173 12.22 5.70 1.01
N ALA A 174 11.83 6.78 0.35
CA ALA A 174 10.83 6.74 -0.71
C ALA A 174 11.42 6.01 -1.92
N MET A 175 10.74 4.96 -2.38
CA MET A 175 11.21 4.17 -3.52
C MET A 175 11.04 4.96 -4.82
N GLN A 176 12.16 5.23 -5.51
CA GLN A 176 12.20 6.03 -6.73
C GLN A 176 12.54 5.23 -8.01
N SER A 177 12.91 3.94 -7.90
CA SER A 177 13.29 3.11 -9.07
C SER A 177 12.49 1.81 -9.15
N GLY A 178 11.86 1.57 -10.30
CA GLY A 178 11.03 0.39 -10.57
C GLY A 178 11.80 -0.92 -10.77
N ILE A 179 13.12 -0.86 -11.04
CA ILE A 179 13.95 -2.02 -11.42
C ILE A 179 14.10 -3.04 -10.27
N TYR A 180 14.15 -2.58 -9.01
CA TYR A 180 14.52 -3.43 -7.87
C TYR A 180 13.34 -4.08 -7.10
N ILE A 181 12.10 -3.95 -7.59
CA ILE A 181 10.92 -4.07 -6.70
C ILE A 181 9.99 -5.25 -7.02
N ARG A 182 10.00 -5.77 -8.25
CA ARG A 182 8.87 -6.56 -8.79
C ARG A 182 8.66 -7.95 -8.16
N ASP A 183 9.63 -8.53 -7.47
CA ASP A 183 9.59 -9.97 -7.19
C ASP A 183 9.03 -10.41 -5.83
N ASP A 184 8.85 -9.52 -4.84
CA ASP A 184 8.60 -10.00 -3.46
C ASP A 184 7.60 -9.17 -2.63
N TYR A 185 7.00 -8.10 -3.18
CA TYR A 185 6.25 -7.14 -2.37
C TYR A 185 4.99 -6.65 -3.06
N LEU A 186 3.88 -6.79 -2.34
CA LEU A 186 2.77 -5.88 -2.48
C LEU A 186 3.15 -4.65 -1.66
N VAL A 187 2.83 -3.46 -2.15
CA VAL A 187 2.64 -2.31 -1.27
C VAL A 187 1.17 -2.01 -1.32
#